data_AF-A0A940Z1X9-F1
#
_entry.id   AF-A0A940Z1X9-F1
#
_cell.length_a   1.000
_cell.length_b   1.000
_cell.length_c   1.000
_cell.angle_alpha   90.00
_cell.angle_beta   90.00
_cell.angle_gamma   90.00
#
_symmetry.space_group_name_H-M   'P 1'
#
loop_
_entity.id
_entity.type
_entity.pdbx_description
1 polymer ?
#
loop_
_entity_poly.entity_id
_entity_poly.type
_entity_poly.pdbx_seq_one_letter_code
_entity_poly.pdbx_strand_id
1 'polypeptide(L)'
;MFMGEELIRGIEHFGRWHTQEFIARSQEMIDVLTYLRAERALEMFKVVSFVTADSYHFSRRTDPSPSPGEFSGTSQQEMREI
;
A
#
# COMPACT_ATOMS: atom_id res chain seq x y z
N MET A 1 -6.08 -23.40 -19.04
CA MET A 1 -6.50 -22.15 -18.40
C MET A 1 -5.70 -21.95 -17.13
N PHE A 2 -4.84 -20.94 -17.10
CA PHE A 2 -4.05 -20.62 -15.91
C PHE A 2 -4.89 -19.95 -14.83
N MET A 3 -4.53 -20.13 -13.57
CA MET A 3 -5.10 -19.39 -12.45
C MET A 3 -4.36 -18.05 -12.29
N GLY A 4 -5.09 -16.99 -11.92
CA GLY A 4 -4.50 -15.66 -11.74
C GLY A 4 -3.34 -15.63 -10.75
N GLU A 5 -3.43 -16.42 -9.67
CA GLU A 5 -2.35 -16.54 -8.66
C GLU A 5 -1.08 -17.19 -9.21
N GLU A 6 -1.21 -18.16 -10.12
CA GLU A 6 -0.06 -18.80 -10.79
C GLU A 6 0.68 -17.79 -11.67
N LEU A 7 -0.08 -16.94 -12.37
CA LEU A 7 0.49 -15.88 -13.21
C LEU A 7 1.15 -14.78 -12.38
N ILE A 8 0.56 -14.41 -11.24
CA ILE A 8 1.19 -13.47 -10.29
C ILE A 8 2.53 -14.03 -9.81
N ARG A 9 2.54 -15.28 -9.31
CA ARG A 9 3.77 -15.94 -8.87
C ARG A 9 4.80 -16.04 -10.00
N GLY A 10 4.34 -16.34 -11.22
CA GLY A 10 5.18 -16.37 -12.41
C GLY A 10 5.84 -15.02 -12.71
N ILE A 11 5.06 -13.93 -12.66
CA ILE A 11 5.58 -12.57 -12.86
C ILE A 11 6.59 -12.21 -11.76
N GLU A 12 6.34 -12.58 -10.51
CA GLU A 12 7.26 -12.29 -9.39
C GLU A 12 8.57 -13.07 -9.48
N HIS A 13 8.52 -14.36 -9.85
CA HIS A 13 9.69 -15.24 -9.85
C HIS A 13 10.50 -15.16 -11.14
N PHE A 14 9.83 -15.09 -12.28
CA PHE A 14 10.46 -15.13 -13.61
C PHE A 14 10.41 -13.78 -14.32
N GLY A 15 9.72 -12.79 -13.78
CA GLY A 15 9.53 -11.51 -14.45
C GLY A 15 8.43 -11.54 -15.51
N ARG A 16 8.08 -10.34 -15.96
CA ARG A 16 7.01 -10.11 -16.95
C ARG A 16 7.31 -10.75 -18.29
N TRP A 17 8.52 -10.54 -18.81
CA TRP A 17 8.92 -10.97 -20.14
C TRP A 17 8.76 -12.50 -20.32
N HIS A 18 9.34 -13.28 -19.39
CA HIS A 18 9.27 -14.74 -19.46
C HIS A 18 7.84 -15.27 -19.29
N THR A 19 7.06 -14.67 -18.41
CA THR A 19 5.65 -15.04 -18.23
C THR A 19 4.81 -14.69 -19.47
N GLN A 20 5.06 -13.56 -20.12
CA GLN A 20 4.39 -13.15 -21.36
C GLN A 20 4.69 -14.10 -22.52
N GLU A 21 5.95 -14.48 -22.72
CA GLU A 21 6.32 -15.45 -23.76
C GLU A 21 5.60 -16.79 -23.56
N PHE A 22 5.50 -17.25 -22.31
CA PHE A 22 4.80 -18.49 -21.99
C PHE A 22 3.29 -18.41 -22.29
N ILE A 23 2.64 -17.29 -21.95
CA ILE A 23 1.21 -17.08 -22.24
C ILE A 23 0.96 -16.89 -23.72
N ALA A 24 1.83 -16.17 -24.43
CA ALA A 24 1.71 -16.00 -25.89
C ALA A 24 1.77 -17.35 -26.63
N ARG A 25 2.50 -18.33 -26.09
CA ARG A 25 2.58 -19.70 -26.63
C ARG A 25 1.35 -20.54 -26.36
N SER A 26 0.51 -20.21 -25.37
CA SER A 26 -0.71 -21.00 -25.11
C SER A 26 -1.77 -20.83 -26.20
N GLN A 27 -1.71 -19.73 -26.96
CA GLN A 27 -2.67 -19.37 -28.03
C GLN A 27 -4.14 -19.28 -27.56
N GLU A 28 -4.38 -19.33 -26.25
CA GLU A 28 -5.70 -19.25 -25.64
C GLU A 28 -5.98 -17.82 -25.19
N MET A 29 -7.02 -17.20 -25.76
CA MET A 29 -7.42 -15.83 -25.41
C MET A 29 -7.73 -15.69 -23.91
N ILE A 30 -8.26 -16.73 -23.29
CA ILE A 30 -8.60 -16.76 -21.86
C ILE A 30 -7.33 -16.61 -21.01
N ASP A 31 -6.23 -17.23 -21.40
CA ASP A 31 -4.97 -17.12 -20.67
C ASP A 31 -4.39 -15.71 -20.81
N VAL A 32 -4.48 -15.09 -21.99
CA VAL A 32 -4.10 -13.70 -22.22
C VAL A 32 -4.90 -12.75 -21.32
N LEU A 33 -6.23 -12.91 -21.28
CA LEU A 33 -7.09 -12.09 -20.41
C LEU A 33 -6.78 -12.28 -18.93
N THR A 34 -6.48 -13.51 -18.53
CA THR A 34 -6.12 -13.82 -17.14
C THR A 34 -4.77 -13.20 -16.77
N TYR A 35 -3.79 -13.24 -17.69
CA TYR A 35 -2.51 -12.56 -17.53
C TYR A 35 -2.66 -11.04 -17.35
N LEU A 36 -3.46 -10.38 -18.20
CA LEU A 36 -3.71 -8.95 -18.09
C LEU A 36 -4.40 -8.56 -16.76
N ARG A 37 -5.29 -9.43 -16.24
CA ARG A 37 -5.91 -9.23 -14.92
C ARG A 37 -4.88 -9.34 -13.79
N ALA A 38 -3.97 -10.32 -13.87
CA ALA A 38 -2.88 -10.47 -12.91
C ALA A 38 -1.93 -9.26 -12.90
N GLU A 39 -1.52 -8.78 -14.08
CA GLU A 39 -0.73 -7.54 -14.23
C GLU A 39 -1.43 -6.34 -13.56
N ARG A 40 -2.72 -6.15 -13.84
CA ARG A 40 -3.51 -5.06 -13.24
C ARG A 40 -3.59 -5.18 -11.72
N ALA A 41 -3.79 -6.38 -11.19
CA ALA A 41 -3.85 -6.60 -9.74
C ALA A 41 -2.52 -6.26 -9.06
N LEU A 42 -1.39 -6.64 -9.67
CA LEU A 42 -0.05 -6.30 -9.18
C LEU A 42 0.19 -4.78 -9.17
N GLU A 43 -0.19 -4.07 -10.23
CA GLU A 43 -0.05 -2.61 -10.26
C GLU A 43 -0.96 -1.92 -9.24
N MET A 44 -2.21 -2.38 -9.08
CA MET A 44 -3.08 -1.89 -8.02
C MET A 44 -2.48 -2.10 -6.63
N PHE A 45 -1.88 -3.26 -6.37
CA PHE A 45 -1.24 -3.54 -5.09
C PHE A 45 -0.08 -2.58 -4.80
N LYS A 46 0.75 -2.26 -5.80
CA LYS A 46 1.83 -1.26 -5.67
C LYS A 46 1.29 0.13 -5.37
N VAL A 47 0.26 0.56 -6.09
CA VAL A 47 -0.37 1.88 -5.91
C VAL A 47 -0.99 1.99 -4.52
N VAL A 48 -1.74 0.97 -4.07
CA VAL A 48 -2.34 0.96 -2.73
C VAL A 48 -1.27 0.97 -1.64
N SER A 49 -0.19 0.18 -1.83
CA SER A 49 0.94 0.17 -0.89
C SER A 49 1.61 1.53 -0.80
N PHE A 50 1.79 2.22 -1.93
CA PHE A 50 2.32 3.58 -1.97
C PHE A 50 1.43 4.57 -1.21
N VAL A 51 0.12 4.59 -1.50
CA VAL A 51 -0.84 5.48 -0.84
C VAL A 51 -0.89 5.23 0.67
N THR A 52 -0.84 3.96 1.08
CA THR A 52 -0.87 3.59 2.50
C THR A 52 0.41 4.02 3.21
N ALA A 53 1.57 3.81 2.59
CA ALA A 53 2.85 4.25 3.14
C ALA A 53 2.90 5.78 3.27
N ASP A 54 2.44 6.50 2.26
CA ASP A 54 2.38 7.96 2.26
C ASP A 54 1.43 8.50 3.33
N SER A 55 0.24 7.89 3.46
CA SER A 55 -0.73 8.23 4.51
C SER A 55 -0.17 8.01 5.92
N TYR A 56 0.55 6.91 6.14
CA TYR A 56 1.22 6.64 7.42
C TYR A 56 2.33 7.66 7.72
N HIS A 57 3.13 8.01 6.71
CA HIS A 57 4.16 9.03 6.84
C HIS A 57 3.60 10.42 7.14
N PHE A 58 2.45 10.77 6.54
CA PHE A 58 1.74 12.01 6.82
C PHE A 58 1.26 12.05 8.28
N SER A 59 0.53 11.01 8.73
CA SER A 59 0.03 10.92 10.12
C SER A 59 1.15 11.08 11.15
N ARG A 60 2.29 10.42 10.94
CA ARG A 60 3.45 10.50 11.86
C ARG A 60 4.11 11.88 11.91
N ARG A 61 4.00 12.70 10.85
CA ARG A 61 4.50 14.08 10.83
C ARG A 61 3.54 15.07 11.51
N THR A 62 2.25 14.74 11.53
CA THR A 62 1.20 15.54 12.19
C THR A 62 0.92 15.13 13.63
N ASP A 63 1.45 13.99 14.10
CA ASP A 63 1.44 13.68 15.53
C ASP A 63 2.26 14.77 16.25
N PRO A 64 1.64 15.56 17.15
CA PRO A 64 2.38 16.50 17.96
C PRO A 64 3.31 15.68 18.85
N SER A 65 4.60 15.68 18.52
CA SER A 65 5.61 15.22 19.46
C SER A 65 5.38 16.00 20.76
N PRO A 66 5.18 15.35 21.91
CA PRO A 66 5.08 16.07 23.17
C PRO A 66 6.46 16.69 23.39
N SER A 67 6.58 17.98 23.10
CA SER A 67 7.80 18.73 23.39
C SER A 67 8.03 18.65 24.91
N PRO A 68 9.16 18.09 25.38
CA PRO A 68 9.47 18.09 26.79
C PRO A 68 9.94 19.50 27.15
N GLY A 69 9.00 20.34 27.59
CA GLY A 69 9.35 21.67 28.08
C GLY A 69 8.20 22.65 27.92
N GLU A 70 7.32 22.68 28.92
CA GLU A 70 6.74 23.91 29.50
C GLU A 70 5.90 23.52 30.73
N PHE A 71 6.59 23.08 31.79
CA PHE A 71 6.11 23.32 33.14
C PHE A 71 6.51 24.76 33.50
N SER A 72 5.54 25.64 33.71
CA SER A 72 5.50 26.62 34.81
C SER A 72 4.47 27.71 34.48
N GLY A 73 3.44 27.88 35.32
CA GLY A 73 2.45 28.94 35.14
C GLY A 73 1.16 28.72 35.91
N THR A 74 1.27 28.73 37.23
CA THR A 74 0.22 28.79 38.24
C THR A 74 -0.94 29.74 37.88
N SER A 75 -2.17 29.29 38.04
CA SER A 75 -3.27 30.07 38.65
C SER A 75 -4.49 29.18 38.89
N GLN A 76 -4.45 28.44 40.00
CA GLN A 76 -5.68 28.11 40.72
C GLN A 76 -6.18 29.41 41.34
N GLN A 77 -7.20 30.02 40.74
CA GLN A 77 -7.99 31.03 41.45
C GLN A 77 -9.29 30.34 41.89
N GLU A 78 -9.23 29.87 43.13
CA GLU A 78 -10.36 29.37 43.90
C GLU A 78 -11.48 30.41 43.88
N MET A 79 -12.62 30.02 43.33
CA MET A 79 -13.88 30.73 43.47
C MET A 79 -14.47 30.33 44.83
N ARG A 80 -14.13 31.07 45.89
CA ARG A 80 -14.84 31.04 47.18
C ARG A 80 -15.00 32.45 47.76
N GLU A 81 -16.26 32.74 48.07
CA GLU A 81 -16.78 33.65 49.10
C GLU A 81 -16.64 35.16 48.87
N ILE A 82 -17.74 35.77 48.41
CA ILE A 82 -18.42 36.89 49.10
C ILE A 82 -19.93 36.63 49.05
#